data_AF-A0A1F4Y2G8-F1
#
_entry.id   AF-A0A1F4Y2G8-F1
#
_cell.length_a   1.000
_cell.length_b   1.000
_cell.length_c   1.000
_cell.angle_alpha   90.00
_cell.angle_beta   90.00
_cell.angle_gamma   90.00
#
_symmetry.space_group_name_H-M   'P 1'
#
loop_
_entity.id
_entity.type
_entity.pdbx_description
1 polymer ?
#
loop_
_entity_poly.entity_id
_entity_poly.type
_entity_poly.pdbx_seq_one_letter_code
_entity_poly.pdbx_strand_id
1 'polypeptide(L)'
;MGNLKEIKPLLGRLKGIARTCASVKTTDYVETFVVQDYNGVITELAKATQDNLDFLLIPNTQATDMGYGQYKYKGIIFKSKLEQAISFLEASSDLGEEVIQVGSLIKAISDSQLRDRCIDLLQADANFDRVFREATTVLEDRMRTLSGLDDKYFGVKLVDTALNLTNGVLELPGGQKEKEGLLLIFKGVMLAFRDETHHKIIDDATRADAIKLLSLIDILLQVLTTAQKRA
;
A
#
# COMPACT_ATOMS: atom_id res chain seq x y z
N MET A 1 8.28 8.17 9.93
CA MET A 1 7.42 7.07 10.44
C MET A 1 8.25 6.21 11.38
N GLY A 2 7.95 6.27 12.68
CA GLY A 2 8.66 5.51 13.71
C GLY A 2 8.55 3.99 13.53
N ASN A 3 9.38 3.25 14.25
CA ASN A 3 9.40 1.79 14.23
C ASN A 3 8.06 1.22 14.75
N LEU A 4 7.24 0.61 13.89
CA LEU A 4 5.96 0.00 14.27
C LEU A 4 6.08 -1.01 15.42
N LYS A 5 7.25 -1.64 15.61
CA LYS A 5 7.50 -2.55 16.74
C LYS A 5 7.56 -1.81 18.08
N GLU A 6 7.93 -0.53 18.08
CA GLU A 6 8.01 0.32 19.27
C GLU A 6 6.69 1.04 19.55
N ILE A 7 5.90 1.34 18.50
CA ILE A 7 4.60 2.03 18.63
C ILE A 7 3.49 1.11 19.16
N LYS A 8 3.46 -0.17 18.72
CA LYS A 8 2.39 -1.12 19.10
C LYS A 8 2.24 -1.33 20.62
N PRO A 9 3.32 -1.53 21.41
CA PRO A 9 3.22 -1.64 22.86
C PRO A 9 2.65 -0.37 23.52
N LEU A 10 3.01 0.82 23.02
CA LEU A 10 2.56 2.11 23.56
C LEU A 10 1.08 2.35 23.29
N LEU A 11 0.60 2.02 22.07
CA LEU A 11 -0.85 1.99 21.77
C LEU A 11 -1.59 1.01 22.69
N GLY A 12 -1.01 -0.17 22.96
CA GLY A 12 -1.55 -1.12 23.91
C GLY A 12 -1.73 -0.56 25.33
N ARG A 13 -0.75 0.22 25.81
CA ARG A 13 -0.79 0.90 27.11
C ARG A 13 -1.89 1.98 27.15
N LEU A 14 -2.01 2.81 26.11
CA LEU A 14 -3.10 3.79 25.99
C LEU A 14 -4.50 3.13 26.01
N LYS A 15 -4.68 2.03 25.26
CA LYS A 15 -5.92 1.25 25.29
C LYS A 15 -6.17 0.60 26.66
N GLY A 16 -5.12 0.24 27.39
CA GLY A 16 -5.21 -0.20 28.79
C GLY A 16 -5.75 0.91 29.69
N ILE A 17 -5.14 2.10 29.63
CA ILE A 17 -5.58 3.29 30.38
C ILE A 17 -7.04 3.62 30.06
N ALA A 18 -7.43 3.60 28.79
CA ALA A 18 -8.79 3.89 28.34
C ALA A 18 -9.81 2.91 28.94
N ARG A 19 -9.49 1.62 28.98
CA ARG A 19 -10.35 0.59 29.58
C ARG A 19 -10.50 0.79 31.10
N THR A 20 -9.41 1.05 31.81
CA THR A 20 -9.44 1.29 33.26
C THR A 20 -10.22 2.56 33.62
N CYS A 21 -10.21 3.57 32.73
CA CYS A 21 -10.91 4.83 32.94
C CYS A 21 -12.29 4.89 32.25
N ALA A 22 -12.81 3.77 31.75
CA ALA A 22 -14.05 3.77 30.96
C ALA A 22 -15.24 4.36 31.74
N SER A 23 -15.32 4.06 33.04
CA SER A 23 -16.37 4.52 33.95
C SER A 23 -16.29 5.99 34.37
N VAL A 24 -15.16 6.67 34.13
CA VAL A 24 -14.97 8.09 34.47
C VAL A 24 -15.93 8.94 33.64
N LYS A 25 -16.84 9.68 34.25
CA LYS A 25 -17.74 10.59 33.53
C LYS A 25 -16.99 11.89 33.16
N THR A 26 -17.54 12.64 32.21
CA THR A 26 -16.98 13.95 31.82
C THR A 26 -16.92 14.95 32.97
N THR A 27 -17.84 14.82 33.93
CA THR A 27 -17.95 15.61 35.17
C THR A 27 -17.01 15.15 36.28
N ASP A 28 -16.42 13.97 36.15
CA ASP A 28 -15.59 13.39 37.21
C ASP A 28 -14.17 13.95 37.17
N TYR A 29 -13.38 13.62 38.19
CA TYR A 29 -11.98 13.96 38.28
C TYR A 29 -11.10 12.71 38.14
N VAL A 30 -9.97 12.87 37.47
CA VAL A 30 -8.95 11.85 37.25
C VAL A 30 -7.75 12.16 38.12
N GLU A 31 -7.21 11.12 38.75
CA GLU A 31 -6.04 11.22 39.62
C GLU A 31 -4.79 11.65 38.84
N THR A 32 -3.94 12.47 39.47
CA THR A 32 -2.73 12.99 38.83
C THR A 32 -1.80 11.90 38.31
N PHE A 33 -1.67 10.76 39.02
CA PHE A 33 -0.80 9.67 38.58
C PHE A 33 -1.27 9.04 37.26
N VAL A 34 -2.58 9.01 36.97
CA VAL A 34 -3.13 8.48 35.71
C VAL A 34 -2.78 9.42 34.56
N VAL A 35 -2.84 10.74 34.80
CA VAL A 35 -2.43 11.76 33.82
C VAL A 35 -0.93 11.73 33.57
N GLN A 36 -0.12 11.49 34.62
CA GLN A 36 1.32 11.31 34.49
C GLN A 36 1.67 10.05 33.70
N ASP A 37 0.97 8.93 33.94
CA ASP A 37 1.13 7.69 33.16
C ASP A 37 0.82 7.94 31.67
N TYR A 38 -0.31 8.59 31.39
CA TYR A 38 -0.68 9.01 30.03
C TYR A 38 0.39 9.89 29.37
N ASN A 39 0.80 11.00 30.01
CA ASN A 39 1.80 11.91 29.46
C ASN A 39 3.18 11.23 29.28
N GLY A 40 3.51 10.28 30.16
CA GLY A 40 4.69 9.43 30.02
C GLY A 40 4.66 8.61 28.72
N VAL A 41 3.52 7.98 28.43
CA VAL A 41 3.34 7.24 27.16
C VAL A 41 3.46 8.15 25.94
N ILE A 42 2.87 9.36 25.97
CA ILE A 42 3.01 10.34 24.88
C ILE A 42 4.48 10.75 24.67
N THR A 43 5.22 10.92 25.75
CA THR A 43 6.66 11.27 25.68
C THR A 43 7.50 10.12 25.10
N GLU A 44 7.19 8.87 25.47
CA GLU A 44 7.82 7.68 24.87
C GLU A 44 7.48 7.57 23.37
N LEU A 45 6.23 7.86 23.00
CA LEU A 45 5.79 7.89 21.60
C LEU A 45 6.55 8.94 20.78
N ALA A 46 6.68 10.17 21.29
CA ALA A 46 7.40 11.24 20.60
C ALA A 46 8.85 10.85 20.30
N LYS A 47 9.50 10.11 21.21
CA LYS A 47 10.85 9.57 21.00
C LYS A 47 10.87 8.47 19.94
N ALA A 48 9.92 7.54 19.98
CA ALA A 48 9.84 6.42 19.04
C ALA A 48 9.48 6.87 17.61
N THR A 49 8.67 7.92 17.46
CA THR A 49 8.27 8.45 16.16
C THR A 49 9.20 9.53 15.62
N GLN A 50 9.99 10.16 16.50
CA GLN A 50 10.75 11.37 16.22
C GLN A 50 9.87 12.56 15.81
N ASP A 51 8.60 12.56 16.24
CA ASP A 51 7.64 13.63 15.96
C ASP A 51 7.38 14.48 17.21
N ASN A 52 6.97 15.73 16.99
CA ASN A 52 6.44 16.55 18.08
C ASN A 52 5.00 16.15 18.40
N LEU A 53 4.79 15.55 19.57
CA LEU A 53 3.47 15.15 20.08
C LEU A 53 3.00 15.97 21.28
N ASP A 54 3.59 17.15 21.51
CA ASP A 54 3.25 18.00 22.67
C ASP A 54 1.77 18.40 22.68
N PHE A 55 1.15 18.46 21.49
CA PHE A 55 -0.28 18.73 21.35
C PHE A 55 -1.18 17.66 21.99
N LEU A 56 -0.67 16.45 22.22
CA LEU A 56 -1.39 15.38 22.92
C LEU A 56 -1.20 15.45 24.45
N LEU A 57 -0.18 16.15 24.95
CA LEU A 57 0.06 16.24 26.39
C LEU A 57 -1.06 17.00 27.11
N ILE A 58 -1.36 16.55 28.34
CA ILE A 58 -2.22 17.28 29.27
C ILE A 58 -1.31 18.15 30.16
N PRO A 59 -1.34 19.49 30.03
CA PRO A 59 -0.45 20.35 30.79
C PRO A 59 -0.88 20.44 32.26
N ASN A 60 0.09 20.59 33.16
CA ASN A 60 -0.16 20.73 34.61
C ASN A 60 -1.03 21.95 34.96
N THR A 61 -1.12 22.95 34.08
CA THR A 61 -2.00 24.11 34.24
C THR A 61 -3.50 23.76 34.21
N GLN A 62 -3.85 22.55 33.75
CA GLN A 62 -5.21 22.03 33.76
C GLN A 62 -5.56 21.26 35.05
N ALA A 63 -4.61 21.15 35.98
CA ALA A 63 -4.84 20.55 37.28
C ALA A 63 -5.70 21.46 38.16
N THR A 64 -6.69 20.88 38.82
CA THR A 64 -7.51 21.53 39.83
C THR A 64 -6.96 21.14 41.21
N ASP A 65 -6.65 22.13 42.05
CA ASP A 65 -6.29 21.90 43.45
C ASP A 65 -7.55 21.51 44.23
N MET A 66 -7.51 20.33 44.84
CA MET A 66 -8.58 19.77 45.67
C MET A 66 -8.34 20.02 47.17
N GLY A 67 -7.26 20.74 47.52
CA GLY A 67 -6.80 20.97 48.88
C GLY A 67 -5.78 19.91 49.34
N TYR A 68 -5.03 20.24 50.40
CA TYR A 68 -4.01 19.37 51.01
C TYR A 68 -2.93 18.86 50.03
N GLY A 69 -2.63 19.63 48.98
CA GLY A 69 -1.65 19.27 47.96
C GLY A 69 -2.15 18.18 47.00
N GLN A 70 -3.44 17.87 46.99
CA GLN A 70 -4.04 16.93 46.04
C GLN A 70 -4.50 17.65 44.80
N TYR A 71 -3.95 17.26 43.65
CA TYR A 71 -4.33 17.80 42.35
C TYR A 71 -5.07 16.75 41.54
N LYS A 72 -6.11 17.16 40.82
CA LYS A 72 -6.86 16.28 39.91
C LYS A 72 -7.19 16.96 38.59
N TYR A 73 -7.45 16.18 37.56
CA TYR A 73 -7.76 16.67 36.22
C TYR A 73 -9.21 16.39 35.88
N LYS A 74 -9.87 17.29 35.15
CA LYS A 74 -11.24 17.05 34.70
C LYS A 74 -11.28 15.86 33.73
N GLY A 75 -12.22 14.94 33.98
CA GLY A 75 -12.41 13.73 33.19
C GLY A 75 -12.62 14.01 31.70
N ILE A 76 -13.33 15.08 31.36
CA ILE A 76 -13.52 15.50 29.95
C ILE A 76 -12.19 15.83 29.23
N ILE A 77 -11.25 16.50 29.90
CA ILE A 77 -9.96 16.87 29.31
C ILE A 77 -9.14 15.60 29.09
N PHE A 78 -9.06 14.77 30.12
CA PHE A 78 -8.33 13.51 30.08
C PHE A 78 -8.86 12.58 28.99
N LYS A 79 -10.18 12.34 28.95
CA LYS A 79 -10.82 11.48 27.94
C LYS A 79 -10.57 11.98 26.53
N SER A 80 -10.76 13.27 26.28
CA SER A 80 -10.57 13.84 24.95
C SER A 80 -9.13 13.67 24.45
N LYS A 81 -8.12 13.88 25.30
CA LYS A 81 -6.71 13.69 24.93
C LYS A 81 -6.34 12.22 24.75
N LEU A 82 -6.88 11.35 25.59
CA LEU A 82 -6.67 9.91 25.46
C LEU A 82 -7.26 9.36 24.15
N GLU A 83 -8.48 9.76 23.79
CA GLU A 83 -9.13 9.38 22.53
C GLU A 83 -8.38 9.93 21.32
N GLN A 84 -8.00 11.22 21.33
CA GLN A 84 -7.17 11.83 20.26
C GLN A 84 -5.87 11.06 20.04
N ALA A 85 -5.16 10.69 21.12
CA ALA A 85 -3.91 9.95 21.02
C ALA A 85 -4.13 8.54 20.44
N ILE A 86 -5.17 7.82 20.87
CA ILE A 86 -5.50 6.49 20.35
C ILE A 86 -5.82 6.59 18.85
N SER A 87 -6.71 7.50 18.45
CA SER A 87 -7.11 7.65 17.04
C SER A 87 -5.94 8.06 16.14
N PHE A 88 -5.08 8.96 16.61
CA PHE A 88 -3.88 9.37 15.87
C PHE A 88 -2.94 8.18 15.58
N LEU A 89 -2.74 7.32 16.59
CA LEU A 89 -1.86 6.16 16.46
C LEU A 89 -2.48 5.02 15.67
N GLU A 90 -3.79 4.80 15.76
CA GLU A 90 -4.51 3.83 14.93
C GLU A 90 -4.38 4.21 13.45
N ALA A 91 -4.69 5.46 13.10
CA ALA A 91 -4.51 5.95 11.73
C ALA A 91 -3.04 5.81 11.25
N SER A 92 -2.08 6.13 12.10
CA SER A 92 -0.65 6.00 11.75
C SER A 92 -0.18 4.55 11.62
N SER A 93 -0.76 3.64 12.40
CA SER A 93 -0.43 2.21 12.36
C SER A 93 -1.01 1.55 11.12
N ASP A 94 -2.25 1.89 10.76
CA ASP A 94 -2.91 1.38 9.56
C ASP A 94 -2.17 1.85 8.30
N LEU A 95 -1.78 3.13 8.24
CA LEU A 95 -0.92 3.64 7.18
C LEU A 95 0.42 2.90 7.12
N GLY A 96 1.01 2.60 8.28
CA GLY A 96 2.25 1.83 8.37
C GLY A 96 2.12 0.40 7.87
N GLU A 97 1.03 -0.29 8.20
CA GLU A 97 0.75 -1.65 7.72
C GLU A 97 0.45 -1.68 6.21
N GLU A 98 -0.32 -0.71 5.70
CA GLU A 98 -0.58 -0.57 4.26
C GLU A 98 0.72 -0.36 3.48
N VAL A 99 1.58 0.55 3.93
CA VAL A 99 2.88 0.82 3.29
C VAL A 99 3.77 -0.42 3.29
N ILE A 100 3.82 -1.18 4.40
CA ILE A 100 4.60 -2.43 4.48
C ILE A 100 4.04 -3.48 3.52
N GLN A 101 2.73 -3.65 3.45
CA GLN A 101 2.09 -4.60 2.56
C GLN A 101 2.36 -4.25 1.10
N VAL A 102 2.17 -2.98 0.70
CA VAL A 102 2.47 -2.50 -0.66
C VAL A 102 3.95 -2.71 -0.98
N GLY A 103 4.87 -2.35 -0.07
CA GLY A 103 6.30 -2.57 -0.25
C GLY A 103 6.66 -4.06 -0.42
N SER A 104 6.00 -4.95 0.32
CA SER A 104 6.18 -6.40 0.19
C SER A 104 5.67 -6.92 -1.16
N LEU A 105 4.53 -6.43 -1.64
CA LEU A 105 3.96 -6.82 -2.94
C LEU A 105 4.82 -6.32 -4.10
N ILE A 106 5.31 -5.08 -4.04
CA ILE A 106 6.23 -4.53 -5.04
C ILE A 106 7.54 -5.33 -5.08
N LYS A 107 8.06 -5.75 -3.92
CA LYS A 107 9.27 -6.59 -3.86
C LYS A 107 9.06 -7.99 -4.47
N ALA A 108 7.82 -8.48 -4.51
CA ALA A 108 7.49 -9.76 -5.14
C ALA A 108 7.49 -9.68 -6.68
N ILE A 109 7.45 -8.48 -7.27
CA ILE A 109 7.60 -8.29 -8.72
C ILE A 109 9.03 -8.64 -9.13
N SER A 110 9.14 -9.66 -9.98
CA SER A 110 10.41 -10.27 -10.35
C SER A 110 11.11 -9.52 -11.48
N ASP A 111 10.36 -9.01 -12.46
CA ASP A 111 10.93 -8.24 -13.56
C ASP A 111 11.33 -6.83 -13.09
N SER A 112 12.63 -6.52 -13.15
CA SER A 112 13.17 -5.26 -12.65
C SER A 112 12.71 -4.07 -13.48
N GLN A 113 12.59 -4.20 -14.80
CA GLN A 113 12.16 -3.11 -15.67
C GLN A 113 10.69 -2.75 -15.38
N LEU A 114 9.84 -3.77 -15.20
CA LEU A 114 8.45 -3.58 -14.81
C LEU A 114 8.35 -2.86 -13.46
N ARG A 115 9.10 -3.33 -12.46
CA ARG A 115 9.12 -2.75 -11.12
C ARG A 115 9.59 -1.30 -11.15
N ASP A 116 10.71 -1.02 -11.79
CA ASP A 116 11.36 0.30 -11.79
C ASP A 116 10.50 1.36 -12.49
N ARG A 117 9.71 0.98 -13.50
CA ARG A 117 8.79 1.89 -14.22
C ARG A 117 7.47 2.15 -13.51
N CYS A 118 7.08 1.30 -12.56
CA CYS A 118 5.75 1.36 -11.93
C CYS A 118 5.79 1.71 -10.44
N ILE A 119 6.95 1.67 -9.79
CA ILE A 119 7.06 1.85 -8.33
C ILE A 119 6.65 3.24 -7.87
N ASP A 120 7.07 4.28 -8.57
CA ASP A 120 6.71 5.68 -8.28
C ASP A 120 5.22 5.91 -8.50
N LEU A 121 4.65 5.32 -9.55
CA LEU A 121 3.21 5.39 -9.85
C LEU A 121 2.36 4.68 -8.79
N LEU A 122 2.83 3.56 -8.23
CA LEU A 122 2.15 2.86 -7.14
C LEU A 122 2.20 3.60 -5.80
N GLN A 123 3.26 4.38 -5.59
CA GLN A 123 3.45 5.22 -4.41
C GLN A 123 2.68 6.55 -4.48
N ALA A 124 2.15 6.92 -5.66
CA ALA A 124 1.32 8.10 -5.81
C ALA A 124 -0.01 7.96 -5.04
N ASP A 125 -0.62 9.10 -4.73
CA ASP A 125 -1.92 9.17 -4.04
C ASP A 125 -3.12 8.90 -4.98
N ALA A 126 -2.94 9.07 -6.30
CA ALA A 126 -3.99 8.95 -7.31
C ALA A 126 -3.42 8.69 -8.72
N ASN A 127 -4.32 8.57 -9.71
CA ASN A 127 -4.00 8.33 -11.14
C ASN A 127 -3.31 6.98 -11.39
N PHE A 128 -3.90 5.93 -10.83
CA PHE A 128 -3.37 4.56 -10.91
C PHE A 128 -3.53 3.93 -12.30
N ASP A 129 -4.35 4.51 -13.17
CA ASP A 129 -4.46 4.16 -14.60
C ASP A 129 -3.11 4.24 -15.32
N ARG A 130 -2.21 5.13 -14.87
CA ARG A 130 -0.85 5.22 -15.39
C ARG A 130 -0.05 3.93 -15.21
N VAL A 131 -0.26 3.19 -14.13
CA VAL A 131 0.39 1.89 -13.90
C VAL A 131 -0.02 0.89 -14.97
N PHE A 132 -1.29 0.91 -15.38
CA PHE A 132 -1.82 -0.01 -16.37
C PHE A 132 -1.16 0.25 -17.72
N ARG A 133 -1.03 1.53 -18.10
CA ARG A 133 -0.34 1.94 -19.33
C ARG A 133 1.13 1.53 -19.33
N GLU A 134 1.87 1.81 -18.26
CA GLU A 134 3.29 1.48 -18.17
C GLU A 134 3.52 -0.04 -18.15
N ALA A 135 2.74 -0.78 -17.37
CA ALA A 135 2.88 -2.24 -17.27
C ALA A 135 2.61 -2.93 -18.62
N THR A 136 1.54 -2.55 -19.32
CA THR A 136 1.24 -3.10 -20.64
C THR A 136 2.28 -2.69 -21.70
N THR A 137 2.86 -1.49 -21.58
CA THR A 137 3.97 -1.05 -22.44
C THR A 137 5.22 -1.92 -22.26
N VAL A 138 5.58 -2.25 -21.01
CA VAL A 138 6.71 -3.16 -20.72
C VAL A 138 6.46 -4.55 -21.32
N LEU A 139 5.22 -5.05 -21.24
CA LEU A 139 4.87 -6.33 -21.84
C LEU A 139 5.04 -6.34 -23.36
N GLU A 140 4.57 -5.30 -24.05
CA GLU A 140 4.76 -5.16 -25.50
C GLU A 140 6.25 -5.05 -25.87
N ASP A 141 7.00 -4.22 -25.15
CA ASP A 141 8.43 -3.99 -25.38
C ASP A 141 9.24 -5.29 -25.25
N ARG A 142 8.95 -6.08 -24.21
CA ARG A 142 9.59 -7.39 -24.03
C ARG A 142 9.23 -8.35 -25.16
N MET A 143 7.96 -8.38 -25.59
CA MET A 143 7.52 -9.22 -26.68
C MET A 143 8.17 -8.84 -28.02
N ARG A 144 8.28 -7.54 -28.33
CA ARG A 144 9.01 -7.02 -29.50
C ARG A 144 10.48 -7.42 -29.45
N THR A 145 11.13 -7.22 -28.31
CA THR A 145 12.55 -7.57 -28.12
C THR A 145 12.82 -9.06 -28.38
N LEU A 146 11.97 -9.95 -27.82
CA LEU A 146 12.15 -11.40 -27.98
C LEU A 146 11.84 -11.87 -29.41
N SER A 147 10.78 -11.34 -30.03
CA SER A 147 10.36 -11.71 -31.38
C SER A 147 11.21 -11.05 -32.48
N GLY A 148 11.89 -9.94 -32.20
CA GLY A 148 12.56 -9.13 -33.21
C GLY A 148 11.61 -8.35 -34.13
N LEU A 149 10.34 -8.20 -33.73
CA LEU A 149 9.36 -7.40 -34.45
C LEU A 149 9.58 -5.91 -34.16
N ASP A 150 9.34 -5.07 -35.18
CA ASP A 150 9.47 -3.62 -35.08
C ASP A 150 8.22 -2.95 -34.47
N ASP A 151 8.28 -1.64 -34.25
CA ASP A 151 7.22 -0.85 -33.60
C ASP A 151 5.91 -0.76 -34.40
N LYS A 152 5.85 -1.27 -35.64
CA LYS A 152 4.59 -1.33 -36.41
C LYS A 152 3.65 -2.44 -35.90
N TYR A 153 4.15 -3.28 -34.99
CA TYR A 153 3.40 -4.30 -34.29
C TYR A 153 3.16 -3.84 -32.84
N PHE A 154 1.90 -3.57 -32.51
CA PHE A 154 1.45 -3.19 -31.18
C PHE A 154 0.09 -3.84 -30.86
N GLY A 155 -0.31 -3.82 -29.59
CA GLY A 155 -1.54 -4.40 -29.08
C GLY A 155 -1.75 -5.85 -29.51
N VAL A 156 -2.99 -6.19 -29.89
CA VAL A 156 -3.34 -7.54 -30.34
C VAL A 156 -2.56 -7.96 -31.59
N LYS A 157 -2.26 -7.03 -32.50
CA LYS A 157 -1.50 -7.34 -33.72
C LYS A 157 -0.09 -7.85 -33.40
N LEU A 158 0.55 -7.28 -32.37
CA LEU A 158 1.83 -7.78 -31.87
C LEU A 158 1.69 -9.19 -31.31
N VAL A 159 0.68 -9.41 -30.45
CA VAL A 159 0.42 -10.73 -29.86
C VAL A 159 0.18 -11.79 -30.94
N ASP A 160 -0.65 -11.48 -31.94
CA ASP A 160 -0.93 -12.39 -33.05
C ASP A 160 0.30 -12.68 -33.89
N THR A 161 1.14 -11.69 -34.17
CA THR A 161 2.34 -11.92 -34.99
C THR A 161 3.41 -12.67 -34.20
N ALA A 162 3.56 -12.36 -32.92
CA ALA A 162 4.59 -12.94 -32.07
C ALA A 162 4.23 -14.35 -31.58
N LEU A 163 2.99 -14.61 -31.16
CA LEU A 163 2.62 -15.79 -30.35
C LEU A 163 1.61 -16.73 -31.02
N ASN A 164 1.23 -16.52 -32.29
CA ASN A 164 0.29 -17.40 -32.96
C ASN A 164 0.73 -18.87 -32.93
N LEU A 165 -0.21 -19.77 -32.66
CA LEU A 165 0.07 -21.19 -32.46
C LEU A 165 0.70 -21.86 -33.69
N THR A 166 0.36 -21.39 -34.90
CA THR A 166 0.77 -21.99 -36.17
C THR A 166 1.92 -21.24 -36.83
N ASN A 167 1.93 -19.92 -36.78
CA ASN A 167 2.91 -19.09 -37.51
C ASN A 167 3.53 -17.96 -36.67
N GLY A 168 3.37 -17.99 -35.35
CA GLY A 168 4.01 -17.05 -34.45
C GLY A 168 5.54 -17.18 -34.48
N VAL A 169 6.22 -16.05 -34.32
CA VAL A 169 7.70 -16.00 -34.25
C VAL A 169 8.23 -16.69 -33.00
N LEU A 170 7.48 -16.62 -31.90
CA LEU A 170 7.80 -17.21 -30.62
C LEU A 170 6.87 -18.39 -30.35
N GLU A 171 7.45 -19.45 -29.80
CA GLU A 171 6.72 -20.60 -29.31
C GLU A 171 6.62 -20.54 -27.79
N LEU A 172 5.37 -20.46 -27.31
CA LEU A 172 5.04 -20.52 -25.88
C LEU A 172 5.31 -21.92 -25.30
N PRO A 173 5.62 -22.03 -23.99
CA PRO A 173 5.82 -23.32 -23.34
C PRO A 173 4.52 -24.13 -23.26
N GLY A 174 4.65 -25.43 -23.01
CA GLY A 174 3.53 -26.32 -22.68
C GLY A 174 2.90 -27.06 -23.86
N GLY A 175 1.76 -27.69 -23.62
CA GLY A 175 0.97 -28.40 -24.65
C GLY A 175 0.06 -27.47 -25.46
N GLN A 176 -0.53 -27.97 -26.55
CA GLN A 176 -1.34 -27.16 -27.46
C GLN A 176 -2.47 -26.35 -26.76
N LYS A 177 -3.20 -27.00 -25.84
CA LYS A 177 -4.29 -26.34 -25.09
C LYS A 177 -3.78 -25.25 -24.14
N GLU A 178 -2.63 -25.47 -23.53
CA GLU A 178 -2.00 -24.49 -22.63
C GLU A 178 -1.52 -23.27 -23.42
N LYS A 179 -0.87 -23.51 -24.58
CA LYS A 179 -0.45 -22.44 -25.49
C LYS A 179 -1.65 -21.61 -25.97
N GLU A 180 -2.75 -22.27 -26.32
CA GLU A 180 -3.99 -21.60 -26.70
C GLU A 180 -4.55 -20.73 -25.56
N GLY A 181 -4.60 -21.27 -24.34
CA GLY A 181 -5.03 -20.51 -23.15
C GLY A 181 -4.13 -19.30 -22.89
N LEU A 182 -2.81 -19.47 -22.95
CA LEU A 182 -1.86 -18.38 -22.78
C LEU A 182 -2.04 -17.30 -23.85
N LEU A 183 -2.16 -17.69 -25.13
CA LEU A 183 -2.42 -16.75 -26.22
C LEU A 183 -3.68 -15.92 -25.97
N LEU A 184 -4.75 -16.54 -25.51
CA LEU A 184 -5.99 -15.84 -25.18
C LEU A 184 -5.80 -14.87 -24.01
N ILE A 185 -5.01 -15.21 -23.00
CA ILE A 185 -4.68 -14.31 -21.89
C ILE A 185 -3.88 -13.10 -22.39
N PHE A 186 -2.84 -13.30 -23.20
CA PHE A 186 -2.06 -12.19 -23.78
C PHE A 186 -2.95 -11.25 -24.59
N LYS A 187 -3.84 -11.79 -25.44
CA LYS A 187 -4.80 -10.98 -26.20
C LYS A 187 -5.79 -10.25 -25.29
N GLY A 188 -6.34 -10.95 -24.31
CA GLY A 188 -7.28 -10.41 -23.34
C GLY A 188 -6.70 -9.23 -22.59
N VAL A 189 -5.43 -9.33 -22.16
CA VAL A 189 -4.74 -8.21 -21.50
C VAL A 189 -4.61 -6.99 -22.41
N MET A 190 -4.24 -7.19 -23.68
CA MET A 190 -4.12 -6.07 -24.62
C MET A 190 -5.47 -5.40 -24.89
N LEU A 191 -6.53 -6.19 -25.10
CA LEU A 191 -7.87 -5.68 -25.38
C LEU A 191 -8.51 -5.00 -24.16
N ALA A 192 -8.38 -5.60 -22.98
CA ALA A 192 -9.09 -5.14 -21.78
C ALA A 192 -8.41 -3.97 -21.09
N PHE A 193 -7.07 -3.90 -21.12
CA PHE A 193 -6.32 -2.92 -20.33
C PHE A 193 -5.51 -1.95 -21.20
N ARG A 194 -4.73 -2.47 -22.15
CA ARG A 194 -3.86 -1.63 -22.97
C ARG A 194 -4.68 -0.68 -23.84
N ASP A 195 -5.63 -1.20 -24.62
CA ASP A 195 -6.40 -0.37 -25.55
C ASP A 195 -7.27 0.66 -24.80
N GLU A 196 -7.89 0.27 -23.70
CA GLU A 196 -8.70 1.19 -22.89
C GLU A 196 -7.84 2.34 -22.30
N THR A 197 -6.68 2.04 -21.71
CA THR A 197 -5.81 3.05 -21.07
C THR A 197 -5.04 3.93 -22.04
N HIS A 198 -4.97 3.55 -23.32
CA HIS A 198 -4.44 4.39 -24.40
C HIS A 198 -5.49 5.32 -25.01
N HIS A 199 -6.78 5.00 -24.85
CA HIS A 199 -7.87 5.76 -25.44
C HIS A 199 -8.69 6.55 -24.41
N LYS A 200 -8.63 6.19 -23.13
CA LYS A 200 -9.39 6.82 -22.05
C LYS A 200 -8.54 6.95 -20.78
N ILE A 201 -8.90 7.94 -19.96
CA ILE A 201 -8.45 8.05 -18.58
C ILE A 201 -9.42 7.21 -17.73
N ILE A 202 -8.88 6.38 -16.84
CA ILE A 202 -9.65 5.52 -15.95
C ILE A 202 -9.58 6.11 -14.54
N ASP A 203 -10.53 6.99 -14.22
CA ASP A 203 -10.52 7.77 -12.97
C ASP A 203 -10.86 6.93 -11.73
N ASP A 204 -11.45 5.74 -11.91
CA ASP A 204 -11.85 4.83 -10.83
C ASP A 204 -10.83 3.72 -10.55
N ALA A 205 -9.69 3.72 -11.25
CA ALA A 205 -8.62 2.76 -10.99
C ALA A 205 -8.04 2.95 -9.58
N THR A 206 -8.06 1.90 -8.77
CA THR A 206 -7.50 1.93 -7.41
C THR A 206 -6.05 1.43 -7.38
N ARG A 207 -5.29 1.78 -6.34
CA ARG A 207 -3.95 1.23 -6.08
C ARG A 207 -3.96 -0.31 -6.07
N ALA A 208 -5.00 -0.90 -5.47
CA ALA A 208 -5.14 -2.34 -5.39
C ALA A 208 -5.31 -2.97 -6.78
N ASP A 209 -6.06 -2.35 -7.67
CA ASP A 209 -6.24 -2.85 -9.04
C ASP A 209 -4.97 -2.73 -9.87
N ALA A 210 -4.24 -1.62 -9.70
CA ALA A 210 -2.91 -1.44 -10.29
C ALA A 210 -1.94 -2.54 -9.86
N ILE A 211 -1.89 -2.89 -8.57
CA ILE A 211 -1.04 -3.99 -8.07
C ILE A 211 -1.44 -5.33 -8.69
N LYS A 212 -2.75 -5.65 -8.74
CA LYS A 212 -3.23 -6.91 -9.33
C LYS A 212 -2.83 -7.04 -10.80
N LEU A 213 -3.02 -5.98 -11.58
CA LEU A 213 -2.61 -5.98 -12.98
C LEU A 213 -1.10 -6.09 -13.11
N LEU A 214 -0.34 -5.34 -12.32
CA LEU A 214 1.13 -5.39 -12.33
C LEU A 214 1.64 -6.81 -12.05
N SER A 215 1.06 -7.50 -11.06
CA SER A 215 1.39 -8.89 -10.76
C SER A 215 1.02 -9.84 -11.90
N LEU A 216 -0.12 -9.65 -12.56
CA LEU A 216 -0.48 -10.43 -13.74
C LEU A 216 0.53 -10.24 -14.87
N ILE A 217 0.94 -9.00 -15.14
CA ILE A 217 1.95 -8.69 -16.16
C ILE A 217 3.30 -9.32 -15.81
N ASP A 218 3.73 -9.29 -14.56
CA ASP A 218 4.96 -9.96 -14.11
C ASP A 218 4.94 -11.46 -14.41
N ILE A 219 3.82 -12.14 -14.14
CA ILE A 219 3.63 -13.56 -14.47
C ILE A 219 3.74 -13.79 -15.99
N LEU A 220 3.11 -12.94 -16.80
CA LEU A 220 3.16 -13.06 -18.27
C LEU A 220 4.56 -12.79 -18.82
N LEU A 221 5.31 -11.85 -18.23
CA LEU A 221 6.72 -11.63 -18.57
C LEU A 221 7.55 -12.87 -18.27
N GLN A 222 7.34 -13.52 -17.12
CA GLN A 222 8.02 -14.78 -16.80
C GLN A 222 7.70 -15.87 -17.83
N VAL A 223 6.44 -16.01 -18.25
CA VAL A 223 6.07 -16.93 -19.35
C VAL A 223 6.85 -16.59 -20.63
N LEU A 224 6.93 -15.32 -21.02
CA LEU A 224 7.69 -14.90 -22.20
C LEU A 224 9.19 -15.23 -22.10
N THR A 225 9.79 -15.16 -20.91
CA THR A 225 11.22 -15.52 -20.75
C THR A 225 11.50 -17.00 -21.05
N THR A 226 10.49 -17.86 -20.97
CA THR A 226 10.60 -19.29 -21.29
C THR A 226 10.23 -19.60 -22.75
N ALA A 227 9.68 -18.63 -23.48
CA ALA A 227 9.34 -18.79 -24.88
C ALA A 227 10.61 -18.87 -25.73
N GLN A 228 10.58 -19.67 -26.79
CA GLN A 228 11.71 -19.84 -27.69
C GLN A 228 11.37 -19.30 -29.07
N LYS A 229 12.38 -18.82 -29.81
CA LYS A 229 12.17 -18.52 -31.22
C LYS A 229 11.83 -19.81 -31.94
N ARG A 230 10.74 -19.79 -32.72
CA ARG A 230 10.37 -20.91 -33.58
C ARG A 230 11.44 -21.05 -34.67
N ALA A 231 11.90 -22.29 -34.87
CA ALA A 231 12.91 -22.63 -35.89
C ALA A 231 12.33 -22.53 -37.31
#